data_AF-A0A5D2IJ47-F1
#
_entry.id   AF-A0A5D2IJ47-F1
#
_cell.length_a   1.000
_cell.length_b   1.000
_cell.length_c   1.000
_cell.angle_alpha   90.00
_cell.angle_beta   90.00
_cell.angle_gamma   90.00
#
_symmetry.space_group_name_H-M   'P 1'
#
loop_
_entity.id
_entity.type
_entity.pdbx_description
1 polymer ?
#
loop_
_entity_poly.entity_id
_entity_poly.type
_entity_poly.pdbx_seq_one_letter_code
_entity_poly.pdbx_strand_id
1 'polypeptide(L)'
;MWHVPRFYCKASRQEVNFQKSSAIFSSNTTDAIRKKVADGLQAKVITNLGSYLGISSLLGKIKCKAMEFLKERFKGKLQVW
;
A
#
# COMPACT_ATOMS: atom_id res chain seq x y z
N MET A 1 13.01 -20.89 -6.01
CA MET A 1 11.86 -19.96 -5.86
C MET A 1 12.42 -18.54 -5.85
N TRP A 2 12.04 -17.69 -6.81
CA TRP A 2 12.66 -16.36 -6.99
C TRP A 2 12.06 -15.35 -6.01
N HIS A 3 12.89 -14.77 -5.13
CA HIS A 3 12.49 -13.69 -4.24
C HIS A 3 12.87 -12.35 -4.86
N VAL A 4 11.95 -11.79 -5.64
CA VAL A 4 12.17 -10.58 -6.46
C VAL A 4 12.75 -9.41 -5.64
N PRO A 5 12.29 -9.14 -4.41
CA PRO A 5 12.85 -8.04 -3.60
C PRO A 5 14.34 -8.21 -3.29
N ARG A 6 14.85 -9.45 -3.13
CA ARG A 6 16.27 -9.68 -2.83
C ARG A 6 17.17 -9.29 -4.00
N PHE A 7 16.73 -9.55 -5.22
CA PHE A 7 17.45 -9.14 -6.42
C PHE A 7 17.51 -7.62 -6.51
N TYR A 8 16.37 -6.95 -6.30
CA TYR A 8 16.29 -5.50 -6.26
C TYR A 8 17.22 -4.92 -5.18
N CYS A 9 17.14 -5.41 -3.94
CA CYS A 9 17.97 -4.94 -2.83
C CYS A 9 19.47 -5.02 -3.15
N LYS A 10 19.91 -6.15 -3.75
CA LYS A 10 21.31 -6.34 -4.14
C LYS A 10 21.75 -5.34 -5.21
N ALA A 11 20.89 -5.07 -6.20
CA ALA A 11 21.18 -4.15 -7.29
C ALA A 11 21.15 -2.68 -6.84
N SER A 12 20.18 -2.30 -6.00
CA SER A 12 19.95 -0.93 -5.55
C SER A 12 20.76 -0.54 -4.31
N ARG A 13 21.34 -1.52 -3.60
CA ARG A 13 21.97 -1.34 -2.27
C ARG A 13 21.00 -0.79 -1.21
N GLN A 14 19.71 -1.01 -1.41
CA GLN A 14 18.67 -0.68 -0.44
C GLN A 14 18.10 -1.97 0.19
N GLU A 15 17.42 -1.83 1.31
CA GLU A 15 16.77 -2.95 1.99
C GLU A 15 15.26 -2.71 2.09
N VAL A 16 14.48 -3.75 1.79
CA VAL A 16 13.02 -3.71 1.93
C VAL A 16 12.63 -4.04 3.36
N ASN A 17 11.84 -3.16 3.98
CA ASN A 17 11.23 -3.47 5.27
C ASN A 17 9.99 -4.35 5.06
N PHE A 18 10.17 -5.66 5.17
CA PHE A 18 9.10 -6.65 5.00
C PHE A 18 8.02 -6.57 6.09
N GLN A 19 8.34 -6.06 7.29
CA GLN A 19 7.35 -5.87 8.35
C GLN A 19 6.35 -4.75 8.03
N LYS A 20 6.80 -3.72 7.30
CA LYS A 20 5.97 -2.58 6.86
C LYS A 20 5.41 -2.76 5.44
N SER A 21 5.86 -3.79 4.73
CA SER A 21 5.44 -4.08 3.37
C SER A 21 4.24 -5.03 3.37
N SER A 22 3.25 -4.75 2.54
CA SER A 22 2.07 -5.59 2.39
C SER A 22 1.53 -5.49 0.96
N ALA A 23 0.84 -6.53 0.52
CA ALA A 23 0.22 -6.60 -0.79
C ALA A 23 -1.31 -6.63 -0.65
N ILE A 24 -1.99 -5.93 -1.55
CA ILE A 24 -3.44 -6.01 -1.73
C ILE A 24 -3.73 -6.37 -3.19
N PHE A 25 -4.78 -7.14 -3.42
CA PHE A 25 -5.16 -7.59 -4.75
C PHE A 25 -6.59 -7.14 -5.06
N SER A 26 -6.86 -6.89 -6.34
CA SER A 26 -8.24 -6.61 -6.78
C SER A 26 -9.11 -7.87 -6.64
N SER A 27 -10.43 -7.67 -6.59
CA SER A 27 -11.40 -8.77 -6.60
C SER A 27 -11.24 -9.71 -7.80
N ASN A 28 -10.77 -9.17 -8.94
CA ASN A 28 -10.64 -9.89 -10.20
C ASN A 28 -9.37 -10.76 -10.28
N THR A 29 -8.50 -10.72 -9.26
CA THR A 29 -7.30 -11.57 -9.23
C THR A 29 -7.68 -12.96 -8.73
N THR A 30 -7.23 -14.04 -9.36
CA THR A 30 -7.48 -15.40 -8.86
C THR A 30 -6.56 -15.74 -7.68
N ASP A 31 -6.99 -16.63 -6.78
CA ASP A 31 -6.19 -16.99 -5.60
C ASP A 31 -4.87 -17.66 -5.95
N ALA A 32 -4.83 -18.41 -7.06
CA ALA A 32 -3.59 -18.98 -7.59
C ALA A 32 -2.57 -17.89 -7.94
N ILE A 33 -3.01 -16.80 -8.58
CA ILE A 33 -2.14 -15.66 -8.91
C ILE A 33 -1.75 -14.90 -7.65
N ARG A 34 -2.69 -14.65 -6.73
CA ARG A 34 -2.41 -13.98 -5.44
C ARG A 34 -1.29 -14.69 -4.68
N LYS A 35 -1.41 -16.01 -4.53
CA LYS A 35 -0.43 -16.84 -3.83
C LYS A 35 0.93 -16.77 -4.52
N LYS A 36 0.98 -17.01 -5.84
CA LYS A 36 2.23 -16.96 -6.62
C LYS A 36 2.96 -15.62 -6.49
N VAL A 37 2.22 -14.50 -6.52
CA VAL A 37 2.81 -13.15 -6.42
C VAL A 37 3.24 -12.84 -4.98
N ALA A 38 2.41 -13.14 -3.98
CA ALA A 38 2.74 -12.92 -2.57
C ALA A 38 3.99 -13.70 -2.15
N ASP A 39 4.09 -14.95 -2.58
CA ASP A 39 5.23 -15.85 -2.38
C ASP A 39 6.53 -15.30 -3.01
N GLY A 40 6.44 -14.70 -4.20
CA GLY A 40 7.58 -14.06 -4.86
C GLY A 40 8.03 -12.75 -4.19
N LEU A 41 7.09 -11.98 -3.63
CA LEU A 41 7.35 -10.72 -2.94
C LEU A 41 7.70 -10.88 -1.47
N GLN A 42 7.46 -12.04 -0.86
CA GLN A 42 7.57 -12.27 0.60
C GLN A 42 6.75 -11.24 1.41
N ALA A 43 5.66 -10.74 0.85
CA ALA A 43 4.83 -9.71 1.46
C ALA A 43 3.56 -10.30 2.06
N LYS A 44 3.13 -9.76 3.20
CA LYS A 44 1.85 -10.13 3.81
C LYS A 44 0.70 -9.65 2.92
N VAL A 45 -0.24 -10.54 2.60
CA VAL A 45 -1.47 -10.16 1.91
C VAL A 45 -2.46 -9.60 2.93
N ILE A 46 -2.97 -8.40 2.67
CA ILE A 46 -3.96 -7.73 3.52
C ILE A 46 -5.20 -7.33 2.71
N THR A 47 -6.33 -7.23 3.39
CA THR A 47 -7.61 -6.82 2.79
C THR A 47 -7.86 -5.31 2.88
N ASN A 48 -7.13 -4.61 3.76
CA ASN A 48 -7.23 -3.18 3.95
C ASN A 48 -5.86 -2.57 4.20
N LEU A 49 -5.44 -1.64 3.33
CA LEU A 49 -4.16 -0.94 3.44
C LEU A 49 -4.12 0.12 4.56
N GLY A 50 -5.27 0.47 5.15
CA GLY A 50 -5.38 1.52 6.16
C GLY A 50 -5.23 2.92 5.56
N SER A 51 -4.45 3.77 6.23
CA SER A 51 -4.08 5.10 5.75
C SER A 51 -2.61 5.14 5.34
N TYR A 52 -2.35 5.77 4.19
CA TYR A 52 -1.01 6.02 3.69
C TYR A 52 -0.81 7.52 3.64
N LEU A 53 0.21 8.00 4.36
CA LEU A 53 0.50 9.43 4.53
C LEU A 53 -0.71 10.24 5.05
N GLY A 54 -1.58 9.59 5.83
CA GLY A 54 -2.80 10.17 6.39
C GLY A 54 -4.04 10.06 5.50
N ILE A 55 -3.91 9.62 4.25
CA ILE A 55 -5.05 9.46 3.33
C ILE A 55 -5.48 7.99 3.32
N SER A 56 -6.79 7.71 3.36
CA SER A 56 -7.29 6.33 3.21
C SER A 56 -6.80 5.74 1.87
N SER A 57 -5.98 4.69 1.96
CA SER A 57 -5.28 4.12 0.82
C SER A 57 -6.19 3.34 -0.14
N LEU A 58 -7.36 2.92 0.33
CA LEU A 58 -8.39 2.29 -0.48
C LEU A 58 -9.21 3.36 -1.21
N LEU A 59 -8.64 3.92 -2.28
CA LEU A 59 -9.30 4.84 -3.20
C LEU A 59 -10.30 4.10 -4.12
N GLY A 60 -11.31 3.46 -3.52
CA GLY A 60 -12.50 2.90 -4.18
C GLY A 60 -13.69 3.87 -4.14
N LYS A 61 -14.88 3.41 -3.76
CA LYS A 61 -16.10 4.22 -3.53
C LYS A 61 -15.96 5.34 -2.47
N ILE A 62 -14.78 5.50 -1.87
CA ILE A 62 -14.49 6.35 -0.71
C ILE A 62 -13.80 7.68 -1.14
N LYS A 63 -13.74 7.99 -2.45
CA LYS A 63 -13.16 9.24 -2.97
C LYS A 63 -13.66 10.48 -2.23
N CYS A 64 -14.94 10.51 -1.83
CA CYS A 64 -15.51 11.63 -1.07
C CYS A 64 -14.85 11.80 0.31
N LYS A 65 -14.66 10.73 1.08
CA LYS A 65 -14.04 10.84 2.42
C LYS A 65 -12.55 11.20 2.34
N ALA A 66 -11.85 10.71 1.31
CA ALA A 66 -10.46 11.11 1.08
C ALA A 66 -10.36 12.62 0.75
N MET A 67 -11.30 13.14 -0.05
CA MET A 67 -11.39 14.56 -0.37
C MET A 67 -11.79 15.41 0.84
N GLU A 68 -12.75 14.95 1.65
CA GLU A 68 -13.14 15.59 2.91
C GLU A 68 -11.97 15.69 3.88
N PHE A 69 -11.23 14.60 4.09
CA PHE A 69 -10.03 14.58 4.92
C PHE A 69 -8.97 15.59 4.43
N LEU A 70 -8.73 15.66 3.11
CA LEU A 70 -7.82 16.63 2.53
C LEU A 70 -8.31 18.07 2.79
N LYS A 71 -9.60 18.34 2.57
CA LYS A 71 -10.23 19.64 2.80
C LYS A 71 -10.07 20.09 4.26
N GLU A 72 -10.32 19.20 5.22
CA GLU A 72 -10.15 19.50 6.65
C GLU A 72 -8.69 19.80 6.99
N ARG A 73 -7.75 19.01 6.46
CA ARG A 73 -6.32 19.24 6.67
C ARG A 73 -5.84 20.58 6.11
N PHE A 74 -6.32 20.97 4.92
CA PHE A 74 -6.05 22.28 4.34
C PHE A 74 -6.64 23.41 5.19
N LYS A 75 -7.90 23.27 5.63
CA LYS A 75 -8.56 24.26 6.49
C LYS A 75 -7.79 24.45 7.80
N GLY A 76 -7.35 23.35 8.43
CA GLY A 76 -6.55 23.41 9.65
C GLY A 76 -5.23 24.17 9.47
N LYS A 77 -4.54 23.97 8.34
CA LYS A 77 -3.32 24.73 8.04
C LYS A 77 -3.56 26.22 7.80
N LEU A 78 -4.66 26.57 7.13
CA LEU A 78 -5.03 27.97 6.86
C LEU A 78 -5.47 28.73 8.11
N GLN A 79 -5.97 28.05 9.15
CA GLN A 79 -6.39 28.69 10.41
C GLN A 79 -5.23 28.90 11.39
N VAL A 80 -4.11 28.20 11.19
CA VAL A 80 -2.90 28.29 12.02
C VAL A 80 -1.88 29.28 11.42
N TRP A 81 -2.06 29.66 10.16
CA TRP A 81 -1.36 30.76 9.49
C TRP A 81 -2.05 32.10 9.79
#